data_AF-A0A0D7WU14-F1
#
_entry.id   AF-A0A0D7WU14-F1
#
_cell.length_a   1.000
_cell.length_b   1.000
_cell.length_c   1.000
_cell.angle_alpha   90.00
_cell.angle_beta   90.00
_cell.angle_gamma   90.00
#
_symmetry.space_group_name_H-M   'P 1'
#
loop_
_entity.id
_entity.type
_entity.pdbx_description
1 polymer ?
#
loop_
_entity_poly.entity_id
_entity_poly.type
_entity_poly.pdbx_seq_one_letter_code
_entity_poly.pdbx_strand_id
1 'polypeptide(L)'
;MKMKKVLMVSSLASVLVLSSFSNVFAESQATTSHSDIFIDATVQGHERNNLLNFMVNLEPDARENVIYEDENGKLLANKPKLLQKVIKYKKTSENIFETPDGKESFALPVDDSKPSQIVLHGDQFTQENNKNSVSNSVYKDTTCTATSKVEEEIGTQATQHPCTGSTGPYRRVTSQANYSWQSHYVYLPGGSEIRDHNTKGTSDYNGDAGYVYVGGQGANGGGVDAGLLHSTLYDNWGMLISVDGDPLGYDQRFKSKQNVNMKFSIPSSNNIALTISGNDYTTNKNTTVTFGRSAKGFVPGGGNILKRLTTIGQKPQNFHTGSYIHNARWYSSLIGNSSTNYHTWTASDTNASGTCSYTTDVVRVNYVNAGEETDNIDI
;
A
#
# COMPACT_ATOMS: atom_id res chain seq x y z
N MET A 1 53.30 -80.66 -47.32
CA MET A 1 52.20 -80.57 -48.32
C MET A 1 51.06 -79.79 -47.71
N LYS A 2 50.65 -78.69 -48.37
CA LYS A 2 49.37 -77.92 -48.24
C LYS A 2 49.07 -77.24 -46.87
N MET A 3 49.17 -75.90 -46.82
CA MET A 3 48.07 -74.90 -46.93
C MET A 3 47.34 -74.67 -45.58
N LYS A 4 47.47 -73.49 -44.94
CA LYS A 4 46.81 -72.17 -45.17
C LYS A 4 45.36 -72.07 -44.64
N LYS A 5 45.19 -71.13 -43.69
CA LYS A 5 44.05 -70.20 -43.43
C LYS A 5 42.71 -70.85 -43.00
N VAL A 6 41.78 -70.28 -42.23
CA VAL A 6 41.07 -68.96 -42.19
C VAL A 6 40.33 -68.92 -40.81
N LEU A 7 40.39 -67.93 -39.91
CA LEU A 7 39.74 -66.60 -39.78
C LEU A 7 38.20 -66.57 -39.54
N MET A 8 37.75 -66.07 -38.37
CA MET A 8 36.51 -65.29 -38.06
C MET A 8 36.46 -65.06 -36.53
N VAL A 9 36.81 -63.90 -35.97
CA VAL A 9 36.05 -62.65 -35.78
C VAL A 9 34.64 -62.83 -35.20
N SER A 10 34.45 -62.49 -33.93
CA SER A 10 33.38 -61.56 -33.50
C SER A 10 33.62 -61.06 -32.07
N SER A 11 33.51 -59.76 -31.92
CA SER A 11 33.65 -58.94 -30.73
C SER A 11 32.36 -58.93 -29.92
N LEU A 12 32.43 -58.94 -28.59
CA LEU A 12 31.40 -58.31 -27.77
C LEU A 12 32.03 -57.65 -26.54
N ALA A 13 31.86 -56.33 -26.49
CA ALA A 13 32.47 -55.43 -25.54
C ALA A 13 31.76 -55.46 -24.18
N SER A 14 32.58 -55.50 -23.13
CA SER A 14 32.20 -55.25 -21.74
C SER A 14 31.93 -53.75 -21.53
N VAL A 15 30.76 -53.40 -21.00
CA VAL A 15 30.48 -52.06 -20.46
C VAL A 15 30.41 -52.19 -18.94
N LEU A 16 31.49 -51.80 -18.27
CA LEU A 16 31.50 -51.52 -16.82
C LEU A 16 30.92 -50.12 -16.62
N VAL A 17 29.80 -50.01 -15.92
CA VAL A 17 29.26 -48.73 -15.43
C VAL A 17 29.88 -48.45 -14.06
N LEU A 18 30.87 -47.55 -14.03
CA LEU A 18 31.31 -46.89 -12.80
C LEU A 18 30.33 -45.76 -12.49
N SER A 19 29.51 -45.91 -11.45
CA SER A 19 28.72 -44.82 -10.88
C SER A 19 29.58 -44.01 -9.90
N SER A 20 30.16 -42.92 -10.39
CA SER A 20 30.75 -41.87 -9.56
C SER A 20 29.64 -41.08 -8.87
N PHE A 21 29.56 -41.19 -7.54
CA PHE A 21 28.78 -40.27 -6.71
C PHE A 21 29.49 -38.91 -6.69
N SER A 22 29.03 -38.00 -7.54
CA SER A 22 29.34 -36.58 -7.42
C SER A 22 28.53 -36.02 -6.26
N ASN A 23 29.20 -35.61 -5.18
CA ASN A 23 28.61 -34.73 -4.18
C ASN A 23 28.20 -33.43 -4.88
N VAL A 24 26.92 -33.29 -5.18
CA VAL A 24 26.33 -32.01 -5.58
C VAL A 24 26.31 -31.15 -4.33
N PHE A 25 27.28 -30.24 -4.23
CA PHE A 25 27.15 -29.05 -3.41
C PHE A 25 25.94 -28.27 -3.92
N ALA A 26 24.80 -28.40 -3.25
CA ALA A 26 23.69 -27.47 -3.39
C ALA A 26 23.99 -26.26 -2.51
N GLU A 27 24.85 -25.37 -2.99
CA GLU A 27 24.93 -24.01 -2.48
C GLU A 27 24.63 -23.06 -3.65
N SER A 28 23.42 -22.52 -3.60
CA SER A 28 23.03 -21.32 -4.34
C SER A 28 21.81 -20.76 -3.61
N GLN A 29 22.05 -20.10 -2.48
CA GLN A 29 21.15 -19.06 -2.05
C GLN A 29 21.17 -17.99 -3.14
N ALA A 30 19.99 -17.72 -3.69
CA ALA A 30 19.78 -16.77 -4.78
C ALA A 30 20.38 -15.39 -4.44
N THR A 31 21.55 -15.10 -4.99
CA THR A 31 21.91 -13.73 -5.29
C THR A 31 21.13 -13.36 -6.54
N THR A 32 20.01 -12.65 -6.39
CA THR A 32 19.46 -11.90 -7.51
C THR A 32 20.58 -11.05 -8.07
N SER A 33 21.07 -11.43 -9.25
CA SER A 33 22.07 -10.67 -9.98
C SER A 33 21.57 -9.23 -10.06
N HIS A 34 22.38 -8.28 -9.58
CA HIS A 34 22.06 -6.86 -9.65
C HIS A 34 21.96 -6.35 -11.11
N SER A 35 22.28 -7.21 -12.10
CA SER A 35 22.20 -6.90 -13.53
C SER A 35 20.82 -6.45 -13.99
N ASP A 36 19.75 -6.92 -13.32
CA ASP A 36 18.38 -6.69 -13.76
C ASP A 36 17.73 -5.49 -13.07
N ILE A 37 18.48 -4.75 -12.24
CA ILE A 37 17.97 -3.56 -11.54
C ILE A 37 18.20 -2.33 -12.44
N PHE A 38 17.10 -1.75 -12.92
CA PHE A 38 17.08 -0.64 -13.87
C PHE A 38 17.48 0.69 -13.23
N ILE A 39 18.78 0.91 -12.97
CA ILE A 39 19.31 2.22 -12.53
C ILE A 39 20.16 2.83 -13.64
N ASP A 40 19.76 4.03 -14.07
CA ASP A 40 20.45 4.84 -15.07
C ASP A 40 21.96 4.97 -14.76
N ALA A 41 22.80 4.85 -15.80
CA ALA A 41 24.26 4.89 -15.66
C ALA A 41 24.80 6.23 -15.14
N THR A 42 24.00 7.30 -15.24
CA THR A 42 24.31 8.62 -14.69
C THR A 42 24.16 8.69 -13.16
N VAL A 43 23.40 7.76 -12.56
CA VAL A 43 23.28 7.65 -11.11
C VAL A 43 24.45 6.81 -10.57
N GLN A 44 25.34 7.46 -9.81
CA GLN A 44 26.63 6.90 -9.38
C GLN A 44 26.85 7.05 -7.87
N GLY A 45 27.90 6.39 -7.38
CA GLY A 45 28.37 6.52 -6.00
C GLY A 45 27.32 6.14 -4.96
N HIS A 46 27.20 6.96 -3.92
CA HIS A 46 26.33 6.68 -2.78
C HIS A 46 24.84 6.60 -3.15
N GLU A 47 24.37 7.44 -4.07
CA GLU A 47 22.97 7.44 -4.52
C GLU A 47 22.60 6.11 -5.20
N ARG A 48 23.51 5.60 -6.04
CA ARG A 48 23.32 4.30 -6.70
C ARG A 48 23.22 3.17 -5.67
N ASN A 49 24.09 3.18 -4.66
CA ASN A 49 24.09 2.14 -3.62
C ASN A 49 22.80 2.17 -2.79
N ASN A 50 22.32 3.36 -2.43
CA ASN A 50 21.06 3.49 -1.68
C ASN A 50 19.86 2.99 -2.51
N LEU A 51 19.82 3.32 -3.80
CA LEU A 51 18.79 2.81 -4.70
C LEU A 51 18.88 1.30 -4.91
N LEU A 52 20.08 0.73 -5.06
CA LEU A 52 20.26 -0.72 -5.16
C LEU A 52 19.74 -1.43 -3.92
N ASN A 53 20.10 -0.94 -2.74
CA ASN A 53 19.65 -1.50 -1.46
C ASN A 53 18.12 -1.43 -1.29
N PHE A 54 17.50 -0.34 -1.76
CA PHE A 54 16.04 -0.22 -1.74
C PHE A 54 15.37 -1.14 -2.79
N MET A 55 15.89 -1.16 -4.02
CA MET A 55 15.26 -1.82 -5.17
C MET A 55 15.49 -3.34 -5.24
N VAL A 56 16.53 -3.86 -4.59
CA VAL A 56 16.88 -5.30 -4.69
C VAL A 56 15.76 -6.22 -4.20
N ASN A 57 14.97 -5.76 -3.22
CA ASN A 57 13.85 -6.51 -2.64
C ASN A 57 12.47 -6.10 -3.20
N LEU A 58 12.42 -5.12 -4.11
CA LEU A 58 11.20 -4.85 -4.87
C LEU A 58 10.95 -5.96 -5.87
N GLU A 59 9.69 -6.20 -6.23
CA GLU A 59 9.33 -7.09 -7.32
C GLU A 59 9.89 -6.59 -8.66
N PRO A 60 10.22 -7.49 -9.62
CA PRO A 60 10.79 -7.08 -10.90
C PRO A 60 9.97 -6.03 -11.66
N ASP A 61 8.64 -6.14 -11.64
CA ASP A 61 7.71 -5.21 -12.28
C ASP A 61 7.63 -3.83 -11.60
N ALA A 62 8.05 -3.75 -10.33
CA ALA A 62 8.09 -2.53 -9.53
C ALA A 62 9.40 -1.72 -9.71
N ARG A 63 10.39 -2.24 -10.45
CA ARG A 63 11.73 -1.62 -10.57
C ARG A 63 11.88 -0.62 -11.72
N GLU A 64 10.86 -0.47 -12.56
CA GLU A 64 10.96 0.31 -13.81
C GLU A 64 11.05 1.83 -13.55
N ASN A 65 10.15 2.39 -12.75
CA ASN A 65 10.14 3.81 -12.39
C ASN A 65 10.10 3.93 -10.87
N VAL A 66 11.27 4.12 -10.26
CA VAL A 66 11.42 4.13 -8.80
C VAL A 66 11.86 5.51 -8.34
N ILE A 67 11.10 6.05 -7.39
CA ILE A 67 11.43 7.23 -6.59
C ILE A 67 11.51 6.76 -5.14
N TYR A 68 12.50 7.23 -4.40
CA TYR A 68 12.72 6.87 -3.01
C TYR A 68 13.19 8.08 -2.21
N GLU A 69 12.51 8.39 -1.10
CA GLU A 69 12.99 9.33 -0.09
C GLU A 69 13.68 8.58 1.05
N ASP A 70 14.96 8.84 1.26
CA ASP A 70 15.73 8.19 2.33
C ASP A 70 15.42 8.77 3.73
N GLU A 71 16.03 8.18 4.76
CA GLU A 71 15.85 8.59 6.17
C GLU A 71 16.27 10.04 6.46
N ASN A 72 17.04 10.67 5.58
CA ASN A 72 17.48 12.07 5.70
C ASN A 72 16.59 13.03 4.89
N GLY A 73 15.49 12.53 4.30
CA GLY A 73 14.60 13.31 3.43
C GLY A 73 15.19 13.57 2.05
N LYS A 74 16.26 12.86 1.65
CA LYS A 74 16.87 13.03 0.33
C LYS A 74 16.09 12.20 -0.70
N LEU A 75 15.66 12.87 -1.76
CA LEU A 75 15.00 12.22 -2.89
C LEU A 75 16.03 11.60 -3.85
N LEU A 76 15.83 10.33 -4.14
CA LEU A 76 16.61 9.51 -5.07
C LEU A 76 15.66 8.93 -6.12
N ALA A 77 16.16 8.69 -7.34
CA ALA A 77 15.40 8.01 -8.36
C ALA A 77 16.29 7.18 -9.26
N ASN A 78 15.78 6.03 -9.73
CA ASN A 78 16.51 5.17 -10.65
C ASN A 78 16.74 5.82 -12.04
N LYS A 79 15.90 6.80 -12.38
CA LYS A 79 16.03 7.66 -13.56
C LYS A 79 15.96 9.13 -13.10
N PRO A 80 17.01 9.95 -13.25
CA PRO A 80 17.05 11.31 -12.69
C PRO A 80 15.86 12.20 -13.06
N LYS A 81 15.31 12.04 -14.27
CA LYS A 81 14.13 12.79 -14.74
C LYS A 81 12.88 12.58 -13.89
N LEU A 82 12.78 11.50 -13.11
CA LEU A 82 11.61 11.25 -12.25
C LEU A 82 11.56 12.21 -11.06
N LEU A 83 12.70 12.75 -10.62
CA LEU A 83 12.75 13.68 -9.48
C LEU A 83 12.00 14.99 -9.75
N GLN A 84 11.93 15.41 -11.02
CA GLN A 84 11.20 16.62 -11.44
C GLN A 84 9.68 16.47 -11.31
N LYS A 85 9.20 15.23 -11.14
CA LYS A 85 7.77 14.91 -10.98
C LYS A 85 7.37 14.74 -9.52
N VAL A 86 8.29 14.86 -8.56
CA VAL A 86 7.95 14.77 -7.14
C VAL A 86 7.29 16.07 -6.69
N ILE A 87 6.13 15.95 -6.06
CA ILE A 87 5.34 17.09 -5.56
C ILE A 87 5.54 17.17 -4.06
N LYS A 88 6.14 18.29 -3.60
CA LYS A 88 6.13 18.67 -2.19
C LYS A 88 4.93 19.57 -1.94
N TYR A 89 4.00 19.14 -1.11
CA TYR A 89 2.83 19.93 -0.78
C TYR A 89 3.16 20.99 0.27
N LYS A 90 2.47 22.13 0.19
CA LYS A 90 2.59 23.19 1.19
C LYS A 90 1.48 23.01 2.23
N LYS A 91 1.85 22.79 3.50
CA LYS A 91 0.87 22.84 4.60
C LYS A 91 0.39 24.29 4.78
N THR A 92 -0.92 24.52 4.62
CA THR A 92 -1.53 25.87 4.71
C THR A 92 -2.29 26.08 6.02
N SER A 93 -2.80 25.01 6.61
CA SER A 93 -3.35 24.96 7.96
C SER A 93 -3.24 23.54 8.52
N GLU A 94 -3.80 23.30 9.72
CA GLU A 94 -3.85 21.97 10.33
C GLU A 94 -4.48 20.95 9.36
N ASN A 95 -3.74 19.90 9.00
CA ASN A 95 -4.12 18.90 8.00
C ASN A 95 -4.53 19.36 6.60
N ILE A 96 -4.41 20.65 6.25
CA ILE A 96 -4.69 21.14 4.89
C ILE A 96 -3.39 21.37 4.15
N PHE A 97 -3.31 20.78 2.95
CA PHE A 97 -2.16 20.82 2.08
C PHE A 97 -2.54 21.34 0.70
N GLU A 98 -1.65 22.10 0.09
CA GLU A 98 -1.86 22.76 -1.20
C GLU A 98 -0.82 22.32 -2.21
N THR A 99 -1.24 22.18 -3.48
CA THR A 99 -0.32 21.92 -4.61
C THR A 99 0.61 23.13 -4.85
N PRO A 100 1.83 22.91 -5.39
CA PRO A 100 2.75 24.02 -5.67
C PRO A 100 2.19 25.12 -6.58
N ASP A 101 1.25 24.79 -7.46
CA ASP A 101 0.59 25.75 -8.36
C ASP A 101 -0.61 26.46 -7.72
N GLY A 102 -0.97 26.10 -6.48
CA GLY A 102 -2.07 26.71 -5.71
C GLY A 102 -3.47 26.42 -6.23
N LYS A 103 -3.62 25.50 -7.20
CA LYS A 103 -4.93 25.20 -7.81
C LYS A 103 -5.75 24.18 -7.02
N GLU A 104 -5.10 23.31 -6.27
CA GLU A 104 -5.77 22.29 -5.46
C GLU A 104 -5.32 22.41 -4.01
N SER A 105 -6.27 22.24 -3.09
CA SER A 105 -6.01 22.15 -1.66
C SER A 105 -6.92 21.10 -1.04
N PHE A 106 -6.35 20.27 -0.19
CA PHE A 106 -7.00 19.06 0.31
C PHE A 106 -6.74 18.86 1.81
N ALA A 107 -7.73 18.30 2.49
CA ALA A 107 -7.61 17.79 3.84
C ALA A 107 -7.02 16.37 3.82
N LEU A 108 -5.85 16.19 4.41
CA LEU A 108 -5.25 14.87 4.59
C LEU A 108 -6.09 14.07 5.63
N PRO A 109 -6.40 12.78 5.39
CA PRO A 109 -7.26 11.98 6.28
C PRO A 109 -6.54 11.49 7.55
N VAL A 110 -5.69 12.34 8.15
CA VAL A 110 -4.81 12.02 9.29
C VAL A 110 -5.07 13.02 10.42
N ASP A 111 -5.17 12.58 11.67
CA ASP A 111 -5.26 13.48 12.82
C ASP A 111 -3.84 13.90 13.24
N ASP A 112 -3.51 15.20 13.21
CA ASP A 112 -2.18 15.73 13.58
C ASP A 112 -1.80 15.38 15.03
N SER A 113 -2.78 15.11 15.92
CA SER A 113 -2.53 14.69 17.31
C SER A 113 -2.17 13.20 17.46
N LYS A 114 -2.48 12.38 16.44
CA LYS A 114 -2.30 10.93 16.39
C LYS A 114 -2.07 10.49 14.94
N PRO A 115 -0.94 10.88 14.33
CA PRO A 115 -0.71 10.69 12.90
C PRO A 115 -0.75 9.21 12.55
N SER A 116 -1.87 8.77 11.98
CA SER A 116 -2.19 7.39 11.59
C SER A 116 -1.78 6.30 12.59
N GLN A 117 -1.61 6.66 13.87
CA GLN A 117 -1.48 5.71 14.95
C GLN A 117 -2.85 5.12 15.16
N ILE A 118 -2.99 3.89 14.70
CA ILE A 118 -3.90 2.97 15.33
C ILE A 118 -3.54 2.98 16.83
N VAL A 119 -4.36 3.63 17.66
CA VAL A 119 -4.12 3.70 19.11
C VAL A 119 -4.28 2.28 19.65
N LEU A 120 -3.15 1.64 19.97
CA LEU A 120 -3.10 0.44 20.76
C LEU A 120 -3.36 0.86 22.20
N HIS A 121 -4.59 0.70 22.69
CA HIS A 121 -4.88 0.89 24.12
C HIS A 121 -4.28 -0.27 24.92
N GLY A 122 -2.96 -0.20 25.13
CA GLY A 122 -2.31 -0.80 26.29
C GLY A 122 -2.34 0.23 27.42
N ASP A 123 -2.68 -0.24 28.61
CA ASP A 123 -2.64 0.43 29.91
C ASP A 123 -3.91 1.17 30.38
N GLN A 124 -4.25 0.81 31.61
CA GLN A 124 -5.44 1.15 32.37
C GLN A 124 -5.60 2.67 32.51
N PHE A 125 -6.61 3.24 31.86
CA PHE A 125 -7.20 4.48 32.34
C PHE A 125 -8.30 4.13 33.35
N THR A 126 -8.02 4.43 34.61
CA THR A 126 -9.05 4.65 35.63
C THR A 126 -10.13 5.58 35.05
N GLN A 127 -11.37 5.11 35.03
CA GLN A 127 -12.54 5.90 34.67
C GLN A 127 -12.66 7.11 35.59
N GLU A 128 -12.27 8.29 35.12
CA GLU A 128 -12.85 9.53 35.63
C GLU A 128 -14.14 9.82 34.87
N ASN A 129 -15.24 9.72 35.61
CA ASN A 129 -16.56 10.11 35.19
C ASN A 129 -16.60 11.60 34.84
N ASN A 130 -16.50 11.95 33.55
CA ASN A 130 -17.05 13.21 33.09
C ASN A 130 -17.86 13.01 31.81
N LYS A 131 -19.18 13.05 32.01
CA LYS A 131 -20.21 13.12 30.97
C LYS A 131 -20.04 14.40 30.17
N ASN A 132 -19.39 14.31 29.02
CA ASN A 132 -19.74 15.11 27.85
C ASN A 132 -19.80 14.17 26.66
N SER A 133 -21.03 13.81 26.32
CA SER A 133 -21.41 12.86 25.28
C SER A 133 -21.02 13.35 23.90
N VAL A 134 -19.95 12.79 23.34
CA VAL A 134 -19.76 12.72 21.89
C VAL A 134 -20.76 11.68 21.38
N SER A 135 -21.65 12.10 20.49
CA SER A 135 -22.66 11.24 19.88
C SER A 135 -21.98 10.05 19.17
N ASN A 136 -22.36 8.84 19.55
CA ASN A 136 -21.96 7.58 18.93
C ASN A 136 -22.45 7.52 17.46
N SER A 137 -21.67 8.00 16.49
CA SER A 137 -21.96 7.91 15.04
C SER A 137 -21.12 6.84 14.32
N VAL A 138 -20.70 5.81 15.04
CA VAL A 138 -19.76 4.81 14.58
C VAL A 138 -20.46 3.47 14.50
N TYR A 139 -20.68 2.96 13.28
CA TYR A 139 -21.27 1.64 13.07
C TYR A 139 -20.16 0.60 12.99
N LYS A 140 -20.19 -0.40 13.88
CA LYS A 140 -19.37 -1.61 13.74
C LYS A 140 -20.16 -2.61 12.93
N ASP A 141 -19.64 -2.99 11.76
CA ASP A 141 -20.22 -4.07 10.99
C ASP A 141 -19.97 -5.41 11.69
N THR A 142 -21.03 -5.96 12.27
CA THR A 142 -20.98 -7.23 13.01
C THR A 142 -20.87 -8.45 12.11
N THR A 143 -21.08 -8.29 10.79
CA THR A 143 -20.96 -9.40 9.82
C THR A 143 -19.52 -9.81 9.55
N CYS A 144 -18.54 -8.99 9.95
CA CYS A 144 -17.11 -9.27 9.85
C CYS A 144 -16.49 -9.60 11.23
N THR A 145 -17.24 -10.25 12.12
CA THR A 145 -16.69 -10.78 13.37
C THR A 145 -15.91 -12.07 13.09
N ALA A 146 -14.59 -12.03 13.32
CA ALA A 146 -13.78 -13.24 13.39
C ALA A 146 -14.36 -14.18 14.47
N THR A 147 -14.49 -15.47 14.15
CA THR A 147 -14.97 -16.47 15.10
C THR A 147 -13.94 -16.60 16.23
N SER A 148 -14.30 -16.14 17.44
CA SER A 148 -13.46 -16.23 18.63
C SER A 148 -13.27 -17.70 19.05
N LYS A 149 -12.20 -18.35 18.56
CA LYS A 149 -11.77 -19.66 19.06
C LYS A 149 -10.26 -19.82 19.25
N VAL A 150 -9.49 -18.74 19.19
CA VAL A 150 -8.05 -18.79 19.49
C VAL A 150 -7.69 -17.61 20.40
N GLU A 151 -8.16 -17.67 21.65
CA GLU A 151 -7.69 -16.77 22.73
C GLU A 151 -6.71 -17.47 23.69
N GLU A 152 -6.35 -18.72 23.43
CA GLU A 152 -5.23 -19.38 24.11
C GLU A 152 -4.09 -19.57 23.11
N GLU A 153 -2.91 -19.01 23.43
CA GLU A 153 -1.62 -19.09 22.69
C GLU A 153 -1.28 -18.03 21.62
N ILE A 154 -1.70 -16.76 21.79
CA ILE A 154 -0.96 -15.64 21.17
C ILE A 154 -0.67 -14.58 22.23
N GLY A 155 0.61 -14.24 22.39
CA GLY A 155 1.12 -13.26 23.34
C GLY A 155 0.31 -11.96 23.32
N THR A 156 0.04 -11.45 24.51
CA THR A 156 -0.70 -10.24 24.85
C THR A 156 -0.17 -8.99 24.12
N GLN A 157 -0.60 -8.67 22.89
CA GLN A 157 -0.54 -7.32 22.27
C GLN A 157 -1.54 -7.07 21.12
N ALA A 158 -2.56 -7.90 20.88
CA ALA A 158 -3.60 -7.59 19.88
C ALA A 158 -4.72 -6.71 20.49
N THR A 159 -4.43 -5.43 20.77
CA THR A 159 -5.43 -4.49 21.31
C THR A 159 -6.44 -4.03 20.26
N GLN A 160 -7.72 -3.99 20.63
CA GLN A 160 -8.85 -3.50 19.83
C GLN A 160 -8.60 -2.10 19.24
N HIS A 161 -8.91 -1.90 17.96
CA HIS A 161 -8.82 -0.59 17.31
C HIS A 161 -10.19 0.08 17.26
N PRO A 162 -10.40 1.21 17.95
CA PRO A 162 -11.67 1.91 17.86
C PRO A 162 -11.80 2.59 16.50
N CYS A 163 -13.04 2.55 15.99
CA CYS A 163 -13.48 3.32 14.85
C CYS A 163 -13.61 4.79 15.25
N THR A 164 -12.48 5.50 15.33
CA THR A 164 -12.43 6.90 15.72
C THR A 164 -11.75 7.72 14.63
N GLY A 165 -12.15 8.97 14.48
CA GLY A 165 -11.55 9.92 13.54
C GLY A 165 -12.34 11.22 13.54
N SER A 166 -11.68 12.31 13.17
CA SER A 166 -12.31 13.64 13.00
C SER A 166 -12.01 14.25 11.62
N THR A 167 -11.55 13.39 10.69
CA THR A 167 -10.95 13.78 9.41
C THR A 167 -11.81 13.39 8.21
N GLY A 168 -13.11 13.18 8.44
CA GLY A 168 -14.09 12.83 7.40
C GLY A 168 -14.54 11.37 7.41
N PRO A 169 -15.49 11.00 6.53
CA PRO A 169 -16.05 9.65 6.44
C PRO A 169 -15.08 8.69 5.77
N TYR A 170 -15.00 7.46 6.29
CA TYR A 170 -14.16 6.40 5.72
C TYR A 170 -14.80 5.03 5.81
N ARG A 171 -14.31 4.14 4.93
CA ARG A 171 -14.38 2.68 5.03
C ARG A 171 -12.96 2.14 5.13
N ARG A 172 -12.68 1.35 6.18
CA ARG A 172 -11.36 0.79 6.47
C ARG A 172 -11.42 -0.72 6.66
N VAL A 173 -10.42 -1.42 6.13
CA VAL A 173 -10.07 -2.81 6.46
C VAL A 173 -8.63 -2.88 6.93
N THR A 174 -8.37 -3.53 8.07
CA THR A 174 -7.04 -3.68 8.69
C THR A 174 -6.73 -5.12 9.02
N SER A 175 -5.49 -5.52 8.79
CA SER A 175 -5.02 -6.89 9.02
C SER A 175 -4.69 -7.16 10.49
N GLN A 176 -4.37 -8.41 10.80
CA GLN A 176 -3.58 -8.79 11.97
C GLN A 176 -2.13 -8.26 11.83
N ALA A 177 -1.38 -8.24 12.92
CA ALA A 177 0.00 -7.74 12.98
C ALA A 177 1.06 -8.72 12.44
N ASN A 178 0.81 -9.36 11.29
CA ASN A 178 1.63 -10.45 10.78
C ASN A 178 2.08 -10.26 9.32
N TYR A 179 1.86 -9.08 8.74
CA TYR A 179 2.03 -8.89 7.30
C TYR A 179 3.00 -7.75 6.97
N SER A 180 3.56 -7.81 5.77
CA SER A 180 4.48 -6.79 5.24
C SER A 180 4.33 -6.60 3.73
N TRP A 181 3.28 -7.18 3.15
CA TRP A 181 2.98 -7.09 1.74
C TRP A 181 1.47 -7.20 1.52
N GLN A 182 0.93 -6.36 0.65
CA GLN A 182 -0.45 -6.42 0.18
C GLN A 182 -0.55 -5.96 -1.29
N SER A 183 -1.52 -6.49 -2.02
CA SER A 183 -1.80 -6.14 -3.42
C SER A 183 -3.30 -6.14 -3.66
N HIS A 184 -3.78 -5.14 -4.38
CA HIS A 184 -5.20 -4.93 -4.64
C HIS A 184 -5.41 -4.55 -6.10
N TYR A 185 -6.50 -5.03 -6.70
CA TYR A 185 -7.10 -4.28 -7.79
C TYR A 185 -8.13 -3.31 -7.23
N VAL A 186 -8.08 -2.07 -7.71
CA VAL A 186 -8.93 -0.97 -7.25
C VAL A 186 -9.58 -0.31 -8.46
N TYR A 187 -10.91 -0.32 -8.53
CA TYR A 187 -11.62 0.54 -9.46
C TYR A 187 -11.59 1.97 -8.94
N LEU A 188 -11.10 2.90 -9.77
CA LEU A 188 -11.01 4.33 -9.48
C LEU A 188 -12.25 5.05 -10.04
N PRO A 189 -13.13 5.59 -9.19
CA PRO A 189 -14.29 6.37 -9.63
C PRO A 189 -13.90 7.62 -10.44
N GLY A 190 -14.82 8.10 -11.27
CA GLY A 190 -14.63 9.34 -12.04
C GLY A 190 -15.92 10.01 -12.49
N GLY A 191 -15.82 11.26 -12.94
CA GLY A 191 -16.95 12.05 -13.41
C GLY A 191 -18.09 12.06 -12.40
N SER A 192 -19.26 11.52 -12.77
CA SER A 192 -20.44 11.48 -11.89
C SER A 192 -20.36 10.47 -10.74
N GLU A 193 -19.29 9.69 -10.61
CA GLU A 193 -19.10 8.72 -9.52
C GLU A 193 -18.30 9.31 -8.36
N ILE A 194 -17.75 10.51 -8.50
CA ILE A 194 -17.00 11.16 -7.43
C ILE A 194 -17.15 12.67 -7.53
N ARG A 195 -17.37 13.30 -6.39
CA ARG A 195 -17.28 14.74 -6.24
C ARG A 195 -16.56 15.02 -4.94
N ASP A 196 -15.45 15.72 -5.07
CA ASP A 196 -14.76 16.33 -3.96
C ASP A 196 -14.54 17.82 -4.27
N HIS A 197 -14.31 18.61 -3.22
CA HIS A 197 -14.35 20.07 -3.30
C HIS A 197 -12.95 20.64 -3.03
N ASN A 198 -11.94 20.03 -3.66
CA ASN A 198 -10.52 20.34 -3.49
C ASN A 198 -9.97 21.37 -4.50
N THR A 199 -10.78 21.82 -5.46
CA THR A 199 -10.35 22.79 -6.48
C THR A 199 -10.47 24.21 -5.94
N LYS A 200 -9.35 24.91 -5.74
CA LYS A 200 -9.38 26.29 -5.23
C LYS A 200 -9.96 27.26 -6.26
N GLY A 201 -10.67 28.26 -5.75
CA GLY A 201 -11.26 29.33 -6.56
C GLY A 201 -12.63 29.01 -7.17
N THR A 202 -13.17 27.81 -6.95
CA THR A 202 -14.56 27.49 -7.26
C THR A 202 -15.48 27.92 -6.11
N SER A 203 -16.77 28.09 -6.39
CA SER A 203 -17.76 28.49 -5.37
C SER A 203 -18.10 27.38 -4.37
N ASP A 204 -17.76 26.13 -4.69
CA ASP A 204 -18.01 24.95 -3.86
C ASP A 204 -16.76 24.45 -3.12
N TYR A 205 -15.61 25.12 -3.26
CA TYR A 205 -14.38 24.76 -2.55
C TYR A 205 -14.57 24.72 -1.02
N ASN A 206 -14.21 23.59 -0.42
CA ASN A 206 -14.15 23.44 1.04
C ASN A 206 -12.94 22.62 1.53
N GLY A 207 -12.10 22.11 0.61
CA GLY A 207 -10.93 21.29 0.93
C GLY A 207 -11.20 19.79 1.08
N ASP A 208 -12.44 19.33 0.92
CA ASP A 208 -12.77 17.91 0.86
C ASP A 208 -12.01 17.26 -0.29
N ALA A 209 -11.45 16.07 -0.04
CA ALA A 209 -10.68 15.35 -1.04
C ALA A 209 -10.93 13.85 -0.98
N GLY A 210 -11.15 13.21 -2.12
CA GLY A 210 -11.36 11.78 -2.21
C GLY A 210 -10.03 11.01 -2.23
N TYR A 211 -9.98 9.91 -1.48
CA TYR A 211 -8.83 9.02 -1.42
C TYR A 211 -9.21 7.55 -1.52
N VAL A 212 -8.36 6.79 -2.22
CA VAL A 212 -8.27 5.33 -2.12
C VAL A 212 -6.82 4.96 -1.83
N TYR A 213 -6.57 4.32 -0.70
CA TYR A 213 -5.20 4.11 -0.27
C TYR A 213 -5.00 2.87 0.59
N VAL A 214 -3.73 2.50 0.70
CA VAL A 214 -3.21 1.42 1.53
C VAL A 214 -2.19 1.98 2.51
N GLY A 215 -1.63 1.13 3.37
CA GLY A 215 -0.57 1.52 4.28
C GLY A 215 -0.63 0.68 5.53
N GLY A 216 -0.40 1.29 6.70
CA GLY A 216 -0.48 0.54 7.93
C GLY A 216 0.12 1.25 9.13
N GLN A 217 0.38 0.46 10.17
CA GLN A 217 1.18 0.79 11.32
C GLN A 217 2.36 -0.17 11.40
N GLY A 218 3.57 0.37 11.61
CA GLY A 218 4.77 -0.42 11.81
C GLY A 218 4.76 -1.16 13.15
N ALA A 219 5.46 -2.28 13.23
CA ALA A 219 5.58 -3.09 14.45
C ALA A 219 6.08 -2.29 15.67
N ASN A 220 6.89 -1.25 15.44
CA ASN A 220 7.44 -0.38 16.50
C ASN A 220 6.87 1.04 16.44
N GLY A 221 5.63 1.20 15.97
CA GLY A 221 5.00 2.51 15.74
C GLY A 221 5.24 3.05 14.33
N GLY A 222 4.81 4.29 14.11
CA GLY A 222 4.80 4.94 12.79
C GLY A 222 3.53 4.61 12.01
N GLY A 223 2.97 5.61 11.34
CA GLY A 223 1.75 5.51 10.53
C GLY A 223 2.01 5.87 9.08
N VAL A 224 1.49 5.07 8.15
CA VAL A 224 1.61 5.31 6.71
C VAL A 224 0.25 5.29 6.04
N ASP A 225 0.00 6.30 5.21
CA ASP A 225 -1.14 6.39 4.28
C ASP A 225 -0.57 6.59 2.87
N ALA A 226 -0.66 5.58 2.02
CA ALA A 226 0.00 5.50 0.73
C ALA A 226 -1.00 5.04 -0.34
N GLY A 227 -1.30 5.89 -1.31
CA GLY A 227 -2.28 5.55 -2.33
C GLY A 227 -2.50 6.66 -3.33
N LEU A 228 -3.78 6.92 -3.63
CA LEU A 228 -4.22 7.84 -4.65
C LEU A 228 -5.16 8.90 -4.08
N LEU A 229 -4.90 10.15 -4.45
CA LEU A 229 -5.70 11.33 -4.19
C LEU A 229 -6.41 11.76 -5.49
N HIS A 230 -7.72 11.94 -5.44
CA HIS A 230 -8.50 12.40 -6.59
C HIS A 230 -8.37 13.90 -6.83
N SER A 231 -8.50 14.31 -8.08
CA SER A 231 -8.56 15.69 -8.54
C SER A 231 -9.87 15.95 -9.25
N THR A 232 -10.78 16.75 -8.67
CA THR A 232 -11.99 17.19 -9.38
C THR A 232 -11.65 18.11 -10.56
N LEU A 233 -10.58 18.91 -10.47
CA LEU A 233 -10.16 19.80 -11.55
C LEU A 233 -9.80 19.04 -12.83
N TYR A 234 -9.20 17.85 -12.70
CA TYR A 234 -8.67 17.08 -13.83
C TYR A 234 -9.35 15.73 -14.06
N ASP A 235 -10.31 15.32 -13.21
CA ASP A 235 -10.94 13.99 -13.18
C ASP A 235 -9.91 12.86 -13.32
N ASN A 236 -8.94 12.86 -12.40
CA ASN A 236 -7.85 11.89 -12.35
C ASN A 236 -7.36 11.65 -10.92
N TRP A 237 -6.44 10.70 -10.77
CA TRP A 237 -5.93 10.23 -9.48
C TRP A 237 -4.41 10.36 -9.43
N GLY A 238 -3.86 11.09 -8.45
CA GLY A 238 -2.41 11.24 -8.25
C GLY A 238 -1.90 10.44 -7.07
N MET A 239 -0.66 9.95 -7.17
CA MET A 239 -0.03 9.21 -6.08
C MET A 239 0.34 10.14 -4.92
N LEU A 240 0.08 9.66 -3.70
CA LEU A 240 0.46 10.32 -2.45
C LEU A 240 0.95 9.28 -1.44
N ILE A 241 2.02 9.59 -0.73
CA ILE A 241 2.49 8.85 0.44
C ILE A 241 2.68 9.83 1.59
N SER A 242 1.90 9.63 2.65
CA SER A 242 2.10 10.27 3.94
C SER A 242 2.77 9.32 4.92
N VAL A 243 3.87 9.78 5.52
CA VAL A 243 4.52 9.13 6.65
C VAL A 243 4.37 10.07 7.83
N ASP A 244 3.73 9.59 8.90
CA ASP A 244 3.47 10.36 10.12
C ASP A 244 2.83 11.76 9.86
N GLY A 245 1.95 11.85 8.86
CA GLY A 245 1.22 13.08 8.53
C GLY A 245 1.97 14.05 7.60
N ASP A 246 3.19 13.72 7.17
CA ASP A 246 3.93 14.50 6.16
C ASP A 246 3.70 13.90 4.76
N PRO A 247 2.93 14.54 3.86
CA PRO A 247 2.61 13.99 2.55
C PRO A 247 3.63 14.37 1.47
N LEU A 248 3.92 13.40 0.61
CA LEU A 248 4.69 13.58 -0.61
C LEU A 248 3.91 13.03 -1.80
N GLY A 249 3.86 13.78 -2.90
CA GLY A 249 3.08 13.44 -4.08
C GLY A 249 3.92 13.14 -5.33
N TYR A 250 3.26 12.65 -6.38
CA TYR A 250 3.87 12.44 -7.68
C TYR A 250 2.98 12.94 -8.81
N ASP A 251 3.57 13.66 -9.76
CA ASP A 251 2.88 14.37 -10.83
C ASP A 251 2.27 13.45 -11.91
N GLN A 252 2.76 12.20 -12.02
CA GLN A 252 2.10 11.22 -12.87
C GLN A 252 0.71 10.90 -12.30
N ARG A 253 -0.33 11.16 -13.09
CA ARG A 253 -1.73 10.91 -12.74
C ARG A 253 -2.26 9.70 -13.50
N PHE A 254 -3.17 8.97 -12.87
CA PHE A 254 -3.90 7.86 -13.47
C PHE A 254 -5.32 8.33 -13.83
N LYS A 255 -5.83 7.87 -14.97
CA LYS A 255 -7.21 8.14 -15.38
C LYS A 255 -8.21 7.67 -14.31
N SER A 256 -9.33 8.37 -14.19
CA SER A 256 -10.51 7.80 -13.55
C SER A 256 -11.18 6.74 -14.43
N LYS A 257 -12.17 6.02 -13.86
CA LYS A 257 -12.98 4.96 -14.51
C LYS A 257 -12.14 3.82 -15.07
N GLN A 258 -11.16 3.38 -14.30
CA GLN A 258 -10.32 2.23 -14.63
C GLN A 258 -10.00 1.43 -13.38
N ASN A 259 -9.51 0.20 -13.59
CA ASN A 259 -8.90 -0.58 -12.53
C ASN A 259 -7.39 -0.32 -12.54
N VAL A 260 -6.83 -0.08 -11.35
CA VAL A 260 -5.39 -0.06 -11.11
C VAL A 260 -4.98 -1.24 -10.26
N ASN A 261 -3.74 -1.71 -10.40
CA ASN A 261 -3.13 -2.59 -9.41
C ASN A 261 -2.33 -1.72 -8.43
N MET A 262 -2.64 -1.84 -7.15
CA MET A 262 -2.02 -1.10 -6.05
C MET A 262 -1.34 -2.10 -5.10
N LYS A 263 -0.02 -2.00 -4.97
CA LYS A 263 0.78 -2.82 -4.06
C LYS A 263 1.42 -1.96 -3.00
N PHE A 264 1.50 -2.49 -1.78
CA PHE A 264 2.25 -1.91 -0.69
C PHE A 264 3.14 -2.96 -0.04
N SER A 265 4.41 -2.65 0.11
CA SER A 265 5.40 -3.59 0.64
C SER A 265 6.42 -2.91 1.55
N ILE A 266 7.04 -3.70 2.42
CA ILE A 266 8.18 -3.29 3.25
C ILE A 266 9.43 -4.00 2.68
N PRO A 267 10.12 -3.43 1.68
CA PRO A 267 11.28 -4.07 1.04
C PRO A 267 12.48 -4.24 1.99
N SER A 268 12.59 -3.40 3.01
CA SER A 268 13.61 -3.51 4.06
C SER A 268 13.15 -2.78 5.32
N SER A 269 13.81 -3.02 6.45
CA SER A 269 13.45 -2.37 7.71
C SER A 269 13.44 -0.85 7.58
N ASN A 270 12.38 -0.23 8.10
CA ASN A 270 12.09 1.20 8.03
C ASN A 270 11.89 1.75 6.62
N ASN A 271 11.64 0.93 5.60
CA ASN A 271 11.39 1.40 4.24
C ASN A 271 10.10 0.80 3.72
N ILE A 272 9.23 1.65 3.19
CA ILE A 272 7.99 1.24 2.54
C ILE A 272 8.04 1.54 1.04
N ALA A 273 7.24 0.83 0.27
CA ALA A 273 7.07 1.06 -1.15
C ALA A 273 5.58 0.96 -1.52
N LEU A 274 5.08 1.98 -2.22
CA LEU A 274 3.80 1.96 -2.91
C LEU A 274 4.08 1.78 -4.40
N THR A 275 3.51 0.75 -5.03
CA THR A 275 3.59 0.53 -6.47
C THR A 275 2.20 0.58 -7.07
N ILE A 276 1.99 1.46 -8.05
CA ILE A 276 0.73 1.57 -8.80
C ILE A 276 0.97 1.23 -10.26
N SER A 277 0.14 0.36 -10.82
CA SER A 277 0.07 0.08 -12.25
C SER A 277 -1.31 0.41 -12.80
N GLY A 278 -1.37 1.20 -13.88
CA GLY A 278 -2.61 1.63 -14.51
C GLY A 278 -2.38 2.55 -15.70
N ASN A 279 -3.45 2.97 -16.38
CA ASN A 279 -3.32 3.89 -17.51
C ASN A 279 -3.05 5.31 -17.03
N ASP A 280 -1.96 5.86 -17.51
CA ASP A 280 -1.58 7.26 -17.34
C ASP A 280 -2.62 8.20 -17.96
N TYR A 281 -2.94 9.28 -17.25
CA TYR A 281 -3.93 10.27 -17.67
C TYR A 281 -3.55 10.97 -18.98
N THR A 282 -2.28 11.34 -19.13
CA THR A 282 -1.80 12.14 -20.27
C THR A 282 -1.57 11.31 -21.53
N THR A 283 -1.00 10.11 -21.36
CA THR A 283 -0.55 9.27 -22.48
C THR A 283 -1.48 8.10 -22.79
N ASN A 284 -2.42 7.79 -21.89
CA ASN A 284 -3.32 6.63 -21.98
C ASN A 284 -2.57 5.29 -22.15
N LYS A 285 -1.31 5.22 -21.74
CA LYS A 285 -0.50 4.00 -21.73
C LYS A 285 -0.49 3.42 -20.32
N ASN A 286 -0.49 2.10 -20.25
CA ASN A 286 -0.25 1.44 -18.97
C ASN A 286 1.16 1.76 -18.48
N THR A 287 1.26 2.24 -17.24
CA THR A 287 2.53 2.62 -16.60
C THR A 287 2.57 2.03 -15.20
N THR A 288 3.76 1.67 -14.74
CA THR A 288 4.00 1.25 -13.36
C THR A 288 4.97 2.23 -12.70
N VAL A 289 4.60 2.74 -11.54
CA VAL A 289 5.41 3.67 -10.74
C VAL A 289 5.51 3.14 -9.32
N THR A 290 6.73 3.11 -8.80
CA THR A 290 7.01 2.80 -7.39
C THR A 290 7.52 4.03 -6.68
N PHE A 291 6.88 4.37 -5.58
CA PHE A 291 7.29 5.46 -4.71
C PHE A 291 7.56 4.89 -3.32
N GLY A 292 8.81 5.00 -2.87
CA GLY A 292 9.24 4.58 -1.55
C GLY A 292 9.57 5.75 -0.65
N ARG A 293 9.43 5.54 0.65
CA ARG A 293 9.88 6.46 1.71
C ARG A 293 10.42 5.68 2.88
N SER A 294 11.32 6.30 3.64
CA SER A 294 11.63 5.81 4.97
C SER A 294 10.44 6.01 5.90
N ALA A 295 10.07 4.97 6.65
CA ALA A 295 8.98 4.95 7.61
C ALA A 295 9.39 4.10 8.82
N LYS A 296 9.74 4.77 9.92
CA LYS A 296 10.27 4.11 11.12
C LYS A 296 9.26 3.10 11.68
N GLY A 297 9.78 1.96 12.13
CA GLY A 297 9.02 0.93 12.84
C GLY A 297 8.43 -0.15 11.93
N PHE A 298 8.43 0.04 10.61
CA PHE A 298 8.04 -0.98 9.64
C PHE A 298 9.15 -2.02 9.48
N VAL A 299 8.78 -3.30 9.46
CA VAL A 299 9.72 -4.43 9.38
C VAL A 299 9.32 -5.40 8.26
N PRO A 300 10.29 -5.95 7.50
CA PRO A 300 10.01 -6.94 6.48
C PRO A 300 9.65 -8.29 7.12
N GLY A 301 8.88 -9.11 6.43
CA GLY A 301 8.59 -10.48 6.83
C GLY A 301 7.49 -10.64 7.88
N GLY A 302 6.82 -9.57 8.33
CA GLY A 302 5.68 -9.62 9.26
C GLY A 302 5.85 -8.71 10.48
N GLY A 303 4.83 -8.59 11.33
CA GLY A 303 4.83 -7.70 12.51
C GLY A 303 4.07 -6.38 12.32
N ASN A 304 3.72 -6.02 11.08
CA ASN A 304 3.00 -4.78 10.79
C ASN A 304 1.50 -5.05 10.67
N ILE A 305 0.70 -4.04 11.01
CA ILE A 305 -0.73 -4.01 10.72
C ILE A 305 -0.92 -3.26 9.42
N LEU A 306 -1.37 -3.95 8.38
CA LEU A 306 -1.65 -3.34 7.08
C LEU A 306 -3.10 -2.87 7.01
N LYS A 307 -3.36 -1.85 6.19
CA LYS A 307 -4.70 -1.31 5.98
C LYS A 307 -4.97 -0.97 4.52
N ARG A 308 -6.25 -1.00 4.15
CA ARG A 308 -6.83 -0.40 2.94
C ARG A 308 -8.03 0.48 3.31
N LEU A 309 -8.17 1.62 2.64
CA LEU A 309 -9.17 2.63 2.95
C LEU A 309 -9.73 3.33 1.70
N THR A 310 -11.04 3.55 1.72
CA THR A 310 -11.74 4.55 0.90
C THR A 310 -12.22 5.66 1.83
N THR A 311 -11.95 6.93 1.54
CA THR A 311 -12.34 8.05 2.43
C THR A 311 -12.51 9.35 1.66
N ILE A 312 -13.30 10.25 2.25
CA ILE A 312 -13.24 11.68 1.92
C ILE A 312 -12.55 12.38 3.09
N GLY A 313 -11.36 12.92 2.86
CA GLY A 313 -10.64 13.71 3.86
C GLY A 313 -11.31 15.06 4.07
N GLN A 314 -11.52 15.47 5.32
CA GLN A 314 -12.16 16.72 5.72
C GLN A 314 -11.47 17.37 6.91
N LYS A 315 -11.50 18.71 6.99
CA LYS A 315 -11.16 19.45 8.22
C LYS A 315 -11.84 20.84 8.22
N PRO A 316 -12.74 21.15 9.18
CA PRO A 316 -13.34 20.22 10.14
C PRO A 316 -14.22 19.18 9.43
N GLN A 317 -14.54 18.09 10.12
CA GLN A 317 -15.51 17.11 9.63
C GLN A 317 -16.89 17.75 9.43
N ASN A 318 -17.49 17.53 8.26
CA ASN A 318 -18.82 18.02 7.93
C ASN A 318 -19.53 17.05 6.97
N PHE A 319 -20.56 16.35 7.46
CA PHE A 319 -21.32 15.38 6.67
C PHE A 319 -22.51 15.98 5.89
N HIS A 320 -22.39 17.25 5.49
CA HIS A 320 -23.39 17.96 4.68
C HIS A 320 -22.75 18.79 3.56
N THR A 321 -21.58 18.38 3.09
CA THR A 321 -20.83 19.13 2.07
C THR A 321 -21.32 18.86 0.66
N GLY A 322 -22.02 17.75 0.41
CA GLY A 322 -22.40 17.30 -0.92
C GLY A 322 -21.28 16.54 -1.66
N SER A 323 -20.18 16.23 -0.96
CA SER A 323 -19.09 15.41 -1.48
C SER A 323 -19.47 13.93 -1.47
N TYR A 324 -19.00 13.16 -2.45
CA TYR A 324 -19.30 11.73 -2.52
C TYR A 324 -18.23 10.94 -3.27
N ILE A 325 -18.15 9.65 -2.98
CA ILE A 325 -17.40 8.64 -3.74
C ILE A 325 -18.32 7.45 -3.92
N HIS A 326 -18.62 7.07 -5.17
CA HIS A 326 -19.43 5.92 -5.50
C HIS A 326 -18.60 4.88 -6.25
N ASN A 327 -18.97 3.61 -6.07
CA ASN A 327 -18.40 2.48 -6.80
C ASN A 327 -16.88 2.24 -6.61
N ALA A 328 -16.23 2.82 -5.59
CA ALA A 328 -14.83 2.50 -5.30
C ALA A 328 -14.74 1.02 -4.90
N ARG A 329 -14.15 0.18 -5.78
CA ARG A 329 -14.19 -1.27 -5.62
C ARG A 329 -12.81 -1.83 -5.39
N TRP A 330 -12.65 -2.52 -4.27
CA TRP A 330 -11.48 -3.35 -3.96
C TRP A 330 -11.80 -4.78 -4.36
N TYR A 331 -10.92 -5.45 -5.11
CA TYR A 331 -11.13 -6.85 -5.47
C TYR A 331 -9.81 -7.58 -5.72
N SER A 332 -9.89 -8.92 -5.67
CA SER A 332 -8.74 -9.82 -5.78
C SER A 332 -7.59 -9.40 -4.85
N SER A 333 -7.94 -8.96 -3.63
CA SER A 333 -6.93 -8.50 -2.67
C SER A 333 -6.12 -9.66 -2.13
N LEU A 334 -4.82 -9.47 -2.07
CA LEU A 334 -3.83 -10.42 -1.58
C LEU A 334 -3.08 -9.79 -0.40
N ILE A 335 -2.70 -10.62 0.57
CA ILE A 335 -1.91 -10.20 1.73
C ILE A 335 -0.87 -11.27 2.05
N GLY A 336 0.27 -10.87 2.60
CA GLY A 336 1.35 -11.79 2.92
C GLY A 336 2.54 -11.16 3.61
N ASN A 337 3.58 -11.97 3.79
CA ASN A 337 4.87 -11.54 4.31
C ASN A 337 5.80 -11.06 3.18
N SER A 338 5.54 -11.50 1.95
CA SER A 338 6.28 -11.07 0.76
C SER A 338 5.44 -11.30 -0.51
N SER A 339 5.94 -10.81 -1.64
CA SER A 339 5.38 -11.07 -2.98
C SER A 339 5.51 -12.52 -3.45
N THR A 340 6.20 -13.37 -2.69
CA THR A 340 6.35 -14.81 -2.96
C THR A 340 5.68 -15.69 -1.91
N ASN A 341 5.23 -15.08 -0.80
CA ASN A 341 4.51 -15.74 0.28
C ASN A 341 3.29 -14.88 0.63
N TYR A 342 2.23 -15.07 -0.16
CA TYR A 342 0.95 -14.40 -0.02
C TYR A 342 -0.19 -15.37 -0.29
N HIS A 343 -1.38 -14.94 0.12
CA HIS A 343 -2.64 -15.60 -0.18
C HIS A 343 -3.74 -14.53 -0.32
N THR A 344 -4.94 -14.97 -0.69
CA THR A 344 -6.12 -14.07 -0.74
C THR A 344 -6.40 -13.50 0.65
N TRP A 345 -6.65 -12.20 0.75
CA TRP A 345 -7.01 -11.58 2.02
C TRP A 345 -8.41 -12.02 2.44
N THR A 346 -8.49 -12.75 3.54
CA THR A 346 -9.72 -13.30 4.10
C THR A 346 -10.05 -12.73 5.49
N ALA A 347 -11.18 -13.13 6.06
CA ALA A 347 -11.56 -12.72 7.41
C ALA A 347 -10.57 -13.18 8.49
N SER A 348 -9.82 -14.29 8.29
CA SER A 348 -8.81 -14.73 9.26
C SER A 348 -7.57 -13.84 9.28
N ASP A 349 -7.32 -13.09 8.21
CA ASP A 349 -6.21 -12.14 8.13
C ASP A 349 -6.57 -10.77 8.71
N THR A 350 -7.86 -10.53 8.93
CA THR A 350 -8.41 -9.27 9.43
C THR A 350 -8.45 -9.29 10.95
N ASN A 351 -8.04 -8.20 11.60
CA ASN A 351 -8.12 -8.15 13.06
C ASN A 351 -9.59 -8.07 13.54
N ALA A 352 -9.86 -8.38 14.81
CA ALA A 352 -11.22 -8.49 15.35
C ALA A 352 -12.05 -7.18 15.31
N SER A 353 -11.39 -6.03 15.20
CA SER A 353 -12.02 -4.71 14.97
C SER A 353 -11.77 -4.20 13.54
N GLY A 354 -11.42 -5.11 12.63
CA GLY A 354 -10.58 -4.78 11.49
C GLY A 354 -11.33 -4.16 10.34
N THR A 355 -12.65 -4.26 10.36
CA THR A 355 -13.53 -3.54 9.46
C THR A 355 -14.21 -2.40 10.20
N CYS A 356 -14.10 -1.20 9.64
CA CYS A 356 -14.60 0.00 10.26
C CYS A 356 -15.24 0.93 9.24
N SER A 357 -16.39 1.49 9.56
CA SER A 357 -17.05 2.52 8.74
C SER A 357 -17.79 3.53 9.63
N TYR A 358 -18.06 4.70 9.07
CA TYR A 358 -19.09 5.57 9.61
C TYR A 358 -20.48 4.92 9.48
N THR A 359 -21.52 5.59 10.01
CA THR A 359 -22.90 5.10 9.91
C THR A 359 -23.28 4.72 8.48
N THR A 360 -24.19 3.77 8.36
CA THR A 360 -24.69 3.27 7.06
C THR A 360 -25.37 4.34 6.21
N ASP A 361 -25.80 5.43 6.83
CA ASP A 361 -26.39 6.59 6.14
C ASP A 361 -25.34 7.39 5.37
N VAL A 362 -24.07 7.34 5.80
CA VAL A 362 -22.94 8.02 5.19
C VAL A 362 -22.09 7.07 4.35
N VAL A 363 -21.90 5.83 4.81
CA VAL A 363 -21.07 4.82 4.14
C VAL A 363 -21.89 3.57 3.85
N ARG A 364 -22.10 3.26 2.57
CA ARG A 364 -22.73 2.01 2.13
C ARG A 364 -21.71 1.09 1.48
N VAL A 365 -21.59 -0.12 2.02
CA VAL A 365 -20.63 -1.13 1.56
C VAL A 365 -21.40 -2.31 0.96
N ASN A 366 -21.08 -2.67 -0.28
CA ASN A 366 -21.44 -3.97 -0.83
C ASN A 366 -20.31 -4.96 -0.52
N TYR A 367 -20.39 -5.58 0.67
CA TYR A 367 -19.35 -6.46 1.18
C TYR A 367 -19.48 -7.87 0.60
N VAL A 368 -18.36 -8.43 0.12
CA VAL A 368 -18.26 -9.84 -0.28
C VAL A 368 -17.36 -10.59 0.69
N ASN A 369 -16.14 -10.10 0.91
CA ASN A 369 -15.19 -10.61 1.89
C ASN A 369 -14.11 -9.54 2.19
N ALA A 370 -13.16 -9.85 3.09
CA ALA A 370 -12.09 -8.90 3.45
C ALA A 370 -11.22 -8.45 2.26
N GLY A 371 -11.14 -9.25 1.19
CA GLY A 371 -10.42 -8.93 -0.03
C GLY A 371 -11.28 -8.39 -1.17
N GLU A 372 -12.61 -8.28 -0.98
CA GLU A 372 -13.53 -7.79 -1.99
C GLU A 372 -14.74 -7.03 -1.39
N GLU A 373 -14.84 -5.75 -1.71
CA GLU A 373 -15.99 -4.90 -1.40
C GLU A 373 -16.09 -3.72 -2.36
N THR A 374 -17.30 -3.17 -2.48
CA THR A 374 -17.54 -1.88 -3.16
C THR A 374 -18.04 -0.87 -2.16
N ASP A 375 -17.36 0.27 -2.09
CA ASP A 375 -17.62 1.35 -1.14
C ASP A 375 -18.36 2.51 -1.81
N ASN A 376 -19.34 3.04 -1.08
CA ASN A 376 -20.02 4.28 -1.43
C ASN A 376 -20.03 5.18 -0.19
N ILE A 377 -19.62 6.43 -0.37
CA ILE A 377 -19.60 7.47 0.66
C ILE A 377 -20.43 8.64 0.15
N ASP A 378 -21.41 9.08 0.93
CA ASP A 378 -22.27 10.24 0.65
C ASP A 378 -22.30 11.16 1.86
N ILE A 379 -21.92 12.42 1.67
CA ILE A 379 -21.94 13.47 2.70
C ILE A 379 -22.40 14.81 2.17
#